data_AF-D7E2U8-F1
#
_entry.id   AF-D7E2U8-F1
#
_cell.length_a   1.000
_cell.length_b   1.000
_cell.length_c   1.000
_cell.angle_alpha   90.00
_cell.angle_beta   90.00
_cell.angle_gamma   90.00
#
_symmetry.space_group_name_H-M   'P 1'
#
loop_
_entity.id
_entity.type
_entity.pdbx_description
1 polymer ?
#
loop_
_entity_poly.entity_id
_entity_poly.type
_entity_poly.pdbx_seq_one_letter_code
_entity_poly.pdbx_strand_id
1 'polypeptide(L)'
;MSTTLREFLEACENLGTLRLIVTSSAAVLEARGKIEKLFYAELLKGKYANMHTEGFEFHLNMDKITQVKFETGEAKRGNFTTYTIRFLDDQQEPALSIFLQWGKPGEYEPGQVEGWQNLREKYGEIWQPLPIETL
;
A
#
# COMPACT_ATOMS: atom_id res chain seq x y z
N MET A 1 17.76 1.63 -3.41
CA MET A 1 17.70 0.84 -4.67
C MET A 1 16.63 1.44 -5.54
N SER A 2 16.79 1.39 -6.87
CA SER A 2 15.72 1.77 -7.80
C SER A 2 14.98 0.51 -8.25
N THR A 3 13.66 0.48 -8.13
CA THR A 3 12.78 -0.66 -8.42
C THR A 3 11.43 -0.11 -8.90
N THR A 4 10.63 -0.94 -9.54
CA THR A 4 9.33 -0.51 -10.07
C THR A 4 8.25 -0.57 -9.00
N LEU A 5 7.22 0.27 -9.14
CA LEU A 5 6.05 0.21 -8.26
C LEU A 5 5.33 -1.15 -8.37
N ARG A 6 5.34 -1.74 -9.57
CA ARG A 6 4.77 -3.06 -9.83
C ARG A 6 5.38 -4.14 -8.94
N GLU A 7 6.72 -4.27 -8.96
CA GLU A 7 7.44 -5.25 -8.13
C GLU A 7 7.18 -5.04 -6.63
N PHE A 8 7.03 -3.80 -6.20
CA PHE A 8 6.71 -3.49 -4.81
C PHE A 8 5.29 -3.92 -4.42
N LEU A 9 4.30 -3.65 -5.28
CA LEU A 9 2.92 -4.06 -5.07
C LEU A 9 2.80 -5.59 -5.03
N GLU A 10 3.50 -6.30 -5.90
CA GLU A 10 3.59 -7.78 -5.85
C GLU A 10 4.24 -8.25 -4.54
N ALA A 11 5.32 -7.59 -4.08
CA ALA A 11 5.97 -7.92 -2.82
C ALA A 11 5.08 -7.69 -1.57
N CYS A 12 4.10 -6.79 -1.66
CA CYS A 12 3.13 -6.52 -0.58
C CYS A 12 2.19 -7.70 -0.28
N GLU A 13 2.12 -8.70 -1.16
CA GLU A 13 1.37 -9.95 -0.90
C GLU A 13 1.85 -10.66 0.38
N ASN A 14 3.14 -10.53 0.71
CA ASN A 14 3.73 -11.12 1.91
C ASN A 14 3.32 -10.41 3.22
N LEU A 15 2.60 -9.29 3.15
CA LEU A 15 2.15 -8.55 4.33
C LEU A 15 0.85 -9.09 4.93
N GLY A 16 0.28 -10.18 4.39
CA GLY A 16 -0.94 -10.77 4.92
C GLY A 16 -2.14 -9.83 4.81
N THR A 17 -3.03 -9.84 5.81
CA THR A 17 -4.22 -8.98 5.79
C THR A 17 -3.88 -7.51 6.01
N LEU A 18 -4.38 -6.66 5.12
CA LEU A 18 -4.18 -5.22 5.14
C LEU A 18 -5.51 -4.47 5.31
N ARG A 19 -5.38 -3.21 5.68
CA ARG A 19 -6.42 -2.20 5.57
C ARG A 19 -6.00 -1.19 4.51
N LEU A 20 -6.71 -1.21 3.39
CA LEU A 20 -6.50 -0.31 2.26
C LEU A 20 -7.35 0.93 2.48
N ILE A 21 -6.73 2.10 2.50
CA ILE A 21 -7.38 3.38 2.79
C ILE A 21 -7.20 4.31 1.61
N VAL A 22 -8.31 4.74 1.05
CA VAL A 22 -8.37 5.79 0.02
C VAL A 22 -9.13 6.97 0.59
N THR A 23 -8.52 8.14 0.51
CA THR A 23 -9.10 9.39 0.98
C THR A 23 -9.39 10.28 -0.21
N SER A 24 -10.60 10.80 -0.25
CA SER A 24 -11.01 11.88 -1.13
C SER A 24 -11.06 13.19 -0.35
N SER A 25 -11.42 14.27 -1.02
CA SER A 25 -11.57 15.59 -0.37
C SER A 25 -12.62 15.64 0.74
N ALA A 26 -13.57 14.69 0.78
CA ALA A 26 -14.70 14.71 1.71
C ALA A 26 -15.02 13.37 2.38
N ALA A 27 -14.36 12.28 1.98
CA ALA A 27 -14.65 10.94 2.49
C ALA A 27 -13.40 10.07 2.56
N VAL A 28 -13.41 9.14 3.51
CA VAL A 28 -12.41 8.08 3.66
C VAL A 28 -13.13 6.74 3.50
N LEU A 29 -12.59 5.87 2.65
CA LEU A 29 -13.02 4.48 2.55
C LEU A 29 -11.88 3.56 2.99
N GLU A 30 -12.20 2.66 3.93
CA GLU A 30 -11.26 1.67 4.46
C GLU A 30 -11.77 0.27 4.14
N ALA A 31 -11.02 -0.50 3.36
CA ALA A 31 -11.34 -1.87 3.00
C ALA A 31 -10.35 -2.84 3.63
N ARG A 32 -10.85 -3.95 4.17
CA ARG A 32 -10.02 -5.05 4.70
C ARG A 32 -9.79 -6.09 3.61
N GLY A 33 -8.54 -6.44 3.34
CA GLY A 33 -8.19 -7.48 2.37
C GLY A 33 -6.69 -7.69 2.25
N LYS A 34 -6.27 -8.72 1.51
CA LYS A 34 -4.86 -8.91 1.13
C LYS A 34 -4.60 -8.21 -0.20
N ILE A 35 -3.35 -7.83 -0.46
CA ILE A 35 -2.91 -7.52 -1.82
C ILE A 35 -2.53 -8.86 -2.46
N GLU A 36 -3.34 -9.35 -3.38
CA GLU A 36 -3.11 -10.63 -4.05
C GLU A 36 -3.80 -10.62 -5.42
N LYS A 37 -3.40 -11.53 -6.32
CA LYS A 37 -4.03 -11.67 -7.66
C LYS A 37 -4.13 -10.34 -8.42
N LEU A 38 -3.10 -9.50 -8.28
CA LEU A 38 -3.02 -8.24 -8.99
C LEU A 38 -3.03 -8.51 -10.50
N PHE A 39 -3.80 -7.70 -11.23
CA PHE A 39 -3.75 -7.66 -12.68
C PHE A 39 -3.52 -6.22 -13.15
N TYR A 40 -2.83 -6.10 -14.27
CA TYR A 40 -2.37 -4.80 -14.76
C TYR A 40 -3.04 -4.46 -16.08
N ALA A 41 -3.40 -3.20 -16.25
CA ALA A 41 -4.06 -2.71 -17.45
C ALA A 41 -3.59 -1.30 -17.80
N GLU A 42 -3.35 -1.05 -19.08
CA GLU A 42 -3.01 0.28 -19.60
C GLU A 42 -4.28 0.90 -20.17
N LEU A 43 -4.66 2.05 -19.63
CA LEU A 43 -5.84 2.80 -20.02
C LEU A 43 -5.41 4.20 -20.50
N LEU A 44 -6.31 4.92 -21.16
CA LEU A 44 -6.06 6.30 -21.61
C LEU A 44 -5.55 7.24 -20.50
N LYS A 45 -5.87 6.93 -19.23
CA LYS A 45 -5.51 7.74 -18.05
C LYS A 45 -4.23 7.28 -17.35
N GLY A 46 -3.59 6.21 -17.80
CA GLY A 46 -2.35 5.69 -17.22
C GLY A 46 -2.33 4.17 -17.06
N LYS A 47 -1.28 3.68 -16.39
CA LYS A 47 -1.02 2.28 -16.10
C LYS A 47 -1.56 1.91 -14.71
N TYR A 48 -2.45 0.94 -14.65
CA TYR A 48 -3.17 0.58 -13.42
C TYR A 48 -2.73 -0.77 -12.87
N ALA A 49 -2.56 -0.83 -11.55
CA ALA A 49 -2.63 -2.07 -10.78
C ALA A 49 -4.05 -2.25 -10.25
N ASN A 50 -4.61 -3.45 -10.39
CA ASN A 50 -6.00 -3.71 -10.10
C ASN A 50 -6.16 -4.99 -9.28
N MET A 51 -7.23 -5.04 -8.49
CA MET A 51 -7.64 -6.24 -7.76
C MET A 51 -9.16 -6.28 -7.67
N HIS A 52 -9.72 -7.49 -7.79
CA HIS A 52 -11.15 -7.75 -7.62
C HIS A 52 -11.34 -8.80 -6.53
N THR A 53 -12.21 -8.51 -5.57
CA THR A 53 -12.61 -9.42 -4.49
C THR A 53 -14.14 -9.41 -4.37
N GLU A 54 -14.71 -10.34 -3.61
CA GLU A 54 -16.16 -10.31 -3.34
C GLU A 54 -16.62 -9.04 -2.61
N GLY A 55 -15.73 -8.41 -1.83
CA GLY A 55 -16.09 -7.28 -0.96
C GLY A 55 -15.72 -5.90 -1.52
N PHE A 56 -14.75 -5.82 -2.43
CA PHE A 56 -14.31 -4.55 -3.02
C PHE A 56 -13.51 -4.77 -4.31
N GLU A 57 -13.48 -3.71 -5.12
CA GLU A 57 -12.54 -3.54 -6.22
C GLU A 57 -11.54 -2.44 -5.88
N PHE A 58 -10.32 -2.62 -6.36
CA PHE A 58 -9.20 -1.71 -6.13
C PHE A 58 -8.54 -1.37 -7.46
N HIS A 59 -8.27 -0.09 -7.67
CA HIS A 59 -7.58 0.44 -8.83
C HIS A 59 -6.59 1.51 -8.39
N LEU A 60 -5.32 1.33 -8.73
CA LEU A 60 -4.26 2.30 -8.47
C LEU A 60 -3.62 2.71 -9.79
N ASN A 61 -3.75 4.00 -10.14
CA ASN A 61 -3.00 4.57 -11.24
C ASN A 61 -1.54 4.73 -10.80
N MET A 62 -0.70 3.81 -11.26
CA MET A 62 0.70 3.74 -10.84
C MET A 62 1.52 4.93 -11.35
N ASP A 63 1.13 5.52 -12.49
CA ASP A 63 1.80 6.70 -13.07
C ASP A 63 1.65 7.95 -12.19
N LYS A 64 0.70 7.94 -11.24
CA LYS A 64 0.46 9.06 -10.33
C LYS A 64 1.26 8.98 -9.03
N ILE A 65 1.95 7.88 -8.77
CA ILE A 65 2.69 7.71 -7.52
C ILE A 65 4.14 8.14 -7.72
N THR A 66 4.55 9.17 -6.98
CA THR A 66 5.91 9.73 -7.07
C THR A 66 6.82 9.25 -5.95
N GLN A 67 6.25 8.86 -4.82
CA GLN A 67 7.00 8.42 -3.65
C GLN A 67 6.22 7.38 -2.85
N VAL A 68 6.94 6.43 -2.25
CA VAL A 68 6.41 5.49 -1.28
C VAL A 68 7.14 5.69 0.05
N LYS A 69 6.39 5.73 1.15
CA LYS A 69 6.90 6.00 2.49
C LYS A 69 6.38 4.98 3.51
N PHE A 70 7.29 4.39 4.26
CA PHE A 70 7.01 3.55 5.42
C PHE A 70 6.87 4.43 6.67
N GLU A 71 5.82 4.22 7.45
CA GLU A 71 5.60 4.95 8.70
C GLU A 71 5.14 4.02 9.82
N THR A 72 5.65 4.25 11.03
CA THR A 72 5.02 3.79 12.25
C THR A 72 4.22 4.95 12.87
N GLY A 73 3.14 4.61 13.56
CA GLY A 73 2.31 5.56 14.28
C GLY A 73 1.76 4.94 15.55
N GLU A 74 1.12 5.76 16.38
CA GLU A 74 0.37 5.28 17.54
C GLU A 74 -1.13 5.32 17.22
N ALA A 75 -1.83 4.21 17.44
CA ALA A 75 -3.26 4.15 17.23
C ALA A 75 -3.97 5.14 18.17
N LYS A 76 -4.87 5.97 17.60
CA LYS A 76 -5.67 6.95 18.38
C LYS A 76 -6.49 6.34 19.52
N ARG A 77 -6.75 5.03 19.45
CA ARG A 77 -7.45 4.26 20.48
C ARG A 77 -6.73 2.94 20.68
N GLY A 78 -6.37 2.62 21.92
CA GLY A 78 -5.81 1.33 22.31
C GLY A 78 -4.28 1.30 22.45
N ASN A 79 -3.58 2.42 22.30
CA ASN A 79 -2.15 2.60 22.60
C ASN A 79 -1.26 1.48 22.03
N PHE A 80 -1.41 1.19 20.73
CA PHE A 80 -0.58 0.22 20.03
C PHE A 80 0.03 0.82 18.76
N THR A 81 1.17 0.28 18.34
CA THR A 81 1.87 0.73 17.14
C THR A 81 1.11 0.31 15.89
N THR A 82 0.89 1.24 14.98
CA THR A 82 0.40 0.99 13.61
C THR A 82 1.54 1.02 12.63
N TYR A 83 1.52 0.14 11.64
CA TYR A 83 2.51 0.07 10.55
C TYR A 83 1.83 0.41 9.24
N THR A 84 2.35 1.42 8.54
CA THR A 84 1.71 2.02 7.37
C THR A 84 2.71 2.09 6.21
N ILE A 85 2.20 1.94 5.00
CA ILE A 85 2.90 2.32 3.77
C ILE A 85 2.01 3.33 3.04
N ARG A 86 2.55 4.51 2.76
CA ARG A 86 1.88 5.57 2.01
C ARG A 86 2.41 5.62 0.59
N PHE A 87 1.50 5.77 -0.36
CA PHE A 87 1.78 6.03 -1.77
C PHE A 87 1.38 7.47 -2.05
N LEU A 88 2.38 8.32 -2.29
CA LEU A 88 2.23 9.75 -2.41
C LEU A 88 2.17 10.18 -3.87
N ASP A 89 1.31 11.15 -4.17
CA ASP A 89 1.21 11.77 -5.49
C ASP A 89 2.23 12.90 -5.70
N ASP A 90 2.09 13.66 -6.78
CA ASP A 90 2.96 14.80 -7.11
C ASP A 90 2.82 15.99 -6.15
N GLN A 91 1.72 16.04 -5.39
CA GLN A 91 1.47 17.04 -4.34
C GLN A 91 1.96 16.56 -2.96
N GLN A 92 2.60 15.38 -2.90
CA GLN A 92 3.00 14.71 -1.66
C GLN A 92 1.81 14.35 -0.76
N GLU A 93 0.61 14.24 -1.34
CA GLU A 93 -0.59 13.79 -0.64
C GLU A 93 -0.76 12.28 -0.79
N PRO A 94 -1.29 11.58 0.23
CA PRO A 94 -1.46 10.14 0.16
C PRO A 94 -2.63 9.76 -0.77
N ALA A 95 -2.31 9.31 -1.98
CA ALA A 95 -3.26 8.72 -2.91
C ALA A 95 -3.78 7.35 -2.43
N LEU A 96 -2.93 6.61 -1.71
CA LEU A 96 -3.27 5.35 -1.05
C LEU A 96 -2.46 5.23 0.25
N SER A 97 -3.09 4.69 1.29
CA SER A 97 -2.38 4.19 2.48
C SER A 97 -2.76 2.74 2.73
N ILE A 98 -1.79 1.88 2.98
CA ILE A 98 -2.03 0.51 3.44
C ILE A 98 -1.50 0.34 4.85
N PHE A 99 -2.34 -0.14 5.74
CA PHE A 99 -2.00 -0.48 7.12
C PHE A 99 -1.94 -1.99 7.27
N LEU A 100 -1.02 -2.50 8.08
CA LEU A 100 -1.13 -3.86 8.57
C LEU A 100 -2.45 -3.98 9.35
N GLN A 101 -3.32 -4.91 8.96
CA GLN A 101 -4.60 -5.10 9.66
C GLN A 101 -4.34 -5.92 10.93
N TRP A 102 -4.67 -5.33 12.07
CA TRP A 102 -4.66 -6.04 13.35
C TRP A 102 -5.98 -6.80 13.61
N GLY A 103 -5.93 -7.85 14.42
CA GLY A 103 -7.10 -8.51 14.98
C GLY A 103 -7.61 -7.74 16.20
N LYS A 104 -7.13 -8.10 17.39
CA LYS A 104 -7.28 -7.25 18.58
C LYS A 104 -6.28 -6.09 18.53
N PRO A 105 -6.48 -5.01 19.32
CA PRO A 105 -5.53 -3.89 19.37
C PRO A 105 -4.08 -4.37 19.57
N GLY A 106 -3.21 -4.09 18.60
CA GLY A 106 -1.80 -4.47 18.61
C GLY A 106 -1.47 -5.92 18.23
N GLU A 107 -2.47 -6.78 18.01
CA GLU A 107 -2.26 -8.17 17.59
C GLU A 107 -2.23 -8.27 16.06
N TYR A 108 -1.06 -8.55 15.49
CA TYR A 108 -0.83 -8.75 14.05
C TYR A 108 -0.74 -10.24 13.68
N GLU A 109 -0.89 -10.56 12.40
CA GLU A 109 -0.69 -11.93 11.91
C GLU A 109 0.79 -12.37 12.11
N PRO A 110 1.06 -13.68 12.33
CA PRO A 110 2.43 -14.18 12.46
C PRO A 110 3.30 -13.80 11.25
N GLY A 111 4.48 -13.22 11.47
CA GLY A 111 5.38 -12.82 10.39
C GLY A 111 5.03 -11.47 9.73
N GLN A 112 3.90 -10.86 10.06
CA GLN A 112 3.38 -9.69 9.35
C GLN A 112 4.21 -8.42 9.60
N VAL A 113 4.60 -8.20 10.86
CA VAL A 113 5.45 -7.05 11.23
C VAL A 113 6.87 -7.25 10.71
N GLU A 114 7.42 -8.47 10.78
CA GLU A 114 8.73 -8.78 10.19
C GLU A 114 8.70 -8.60 8.66
N GLY A 115 7.62 -9.03 7.99
CA GLY A 115 7.42 -8.81 6.56
C GLY A 115 7.45 -7.33 6.18
N TRP A 116 6.78 -6.48 6.96
CA TRP A 116 6.82 -5.03 6.79
C TRP A 116 8.23 -4.45 6.97
N GLN A 117 8.94 -4.89 8.01
CA GLN A 117 10.32 -4.45 8.27
C GLN A 117 11.26 -4.87 7.14
N ASN A 118 11.14 -6.11 6.64
CA ASN A 118 11.93 -6.62 5.53
C ASN A 118 11.68 -5.82 4.24
N LEU A 119 10.43 -5.45 3.94
CA LEU A 119 10.14 -4.56 2.81
C LEU A 119 10.75 -3.17 3.01
N ARG A 120 10.61 -2.59 4.22
CA ARG A 120 11.22 -1.29 4.53
C ARG A 120 12.73 -1.31 4.35
N GLU A 121 13.41 -2.37 4.81
CA GLU A 121 14.86 -2.51 4.66
C GLU A 121 15.28 -2.70 3.20
N LYS A 122 14.51 -3.49 2.43
CA LYS A 122 14.79 -3.75 1.02
C LYS A 122 14.59 -2.52 0.13
N TYR A 123 13.49 -1.80 0.30
CA TYR A 123 13.10 -0.68 -0.58
C TYR A 123 13.59 0.68 -0.05
N GLY A 124 13.77 0.81 1.26
CA GLY A 124 14.07 2.05 1.97
C GLY A 124 12.83 2.62 2.67
N GLU A 125 13.06 3.38 3.74
CA GLU A 125 11.97 4.03 4.49
C GLU A 125 11.19 5.03 3.62
N ILE A 126 11.90 5.73 2.74
CA ILE A 126 11.34 6.60 1.69
C ILE A 126 12.04 6.24 0.39
N TRP A 127 11.27 5.96 -0.66
CA TRP A 127 11.82 5.65 -1.97
C TRP A 127 10.91 6.12 -3.11
N GLN A 128 11.48 6.28 -4.29
CA GLN A 128 10.79 6.73 -5.49
C GLN A 128 10.73 5.59 -6.52
N PRO A 129 9.55 5.27 -7.07
CA PRO A 129 9.44 4.27 -8.13
C PRO A 129 10.21 4.68 -9.39
N LEU A 130 10.78 3.69 -10.08
CA LEU A 130 11.24 3.88 -11.45
C LEU A 130 10.05 4.19 -12.39
N PRO A 131 10.27 4.93 -13.48
CA PRO A 131 9.28 5.11 -14.53
C PRO A 131 8.75 3.76 -15.03
N ILE A 132 7.45 3.69 -15.29
CA ILE A 132 6.81 2.48 -15.80
C ILE A 132 6.82 2.55 -17.32
N GLU A 133 7.85 1.96 -17.93
CA GLU A 133 8.02 1.96 -19.39
C GLU A 133 7.04 1.00 -20.08
N THR A 134 6.84 -0.20 -19.52
CA THR A 134 5.92 -1.22 -20.00
C THR A 134 5.20 -1.89 -18.83
N LEU A 135 3.97 -2.37 -19.08
CA LEU A 135 3.22 -3.12 -18.08
C LEU A 135 3.76 -4.51 -17.81
#